data_AF-D3F4J4-F1
#
_entry.id   AF-D3F4J4-F1
#
_cell.length_a   1.000
_cell.length_b   1.000
_cell.length_c   1.000
_cell.angle_alpha   90.00
_cell.angle_beta   90.00
_cell.angle_gamma   90.00
#
_symmetry.space_group_name_H-M   'P 1'
#
loop_
_entity.id
_entity.type
_entity.pdbx_description
1 polymer ?
#
loop_
_entity_poly.entity_id
_entity_poly.type
_entity_poly.pdbx_seq_one_letter_code
_entity_poly.pdbx_strand_id
1 'polypeptide(L)' 'MPAAPQPPPRPDPEAARRAAQLLHEMSKAPVGSKKRRFLRRAAERARARARQL' A
#
# COMPACT_ATOMS: atom_id res chain seq x y z
N MET A 1 15.31 -8.85 -34.04
CA MET A 1 14.24 -9.53 -33.26
C MET A 1 13.69 -8.53 -32.25
N PRO A 2 12.38 -8.26 -32.19
CA PRO A 2 11.84 -7.34 -31.19
C PRO A 2 11.89 -8.01 -29.81
N ALA A 3 12.38 -7.28 -28.81
CA ALA A 3 12.48 -7.74 -27.43
C ALA A 3 11.08 -8.07 -26.88
N ALA A 4 10.95 -9.19 -26.18
CA ALA A 4 9.73 -9.58 -25.49
C ALA A 4 9.24 -8.42 -24.58
N PRO A 5 7.92 -8.18 -24.48
CA PRO A 5 7.39 -7.15 -23.60
C PRO A 5 7.89 -7.42 -22.18
N GLN A 6 8.64 -6.45 -21.63
CA GLN A 6 9.13 -6.54 -20.26
C GLN A 6 7.92 -6.75 -19.34
N PRO A 7 7.97 -7.71 -18.40
CA PRO A 7 6.88 -7.90 -17.46
C PRO A 7 6.65 -6.59 -16.70
N PRO A 8 5.40 -6.21 -16.41
CA PRO A 8 5.12 -4.98 -15.68
C PRO A 8 5.91 -4.98 -14.36
N PRO A 9 6.32 -3.80 -13.87
CA PRO A 9 7.04 -3.67 -12.60
C PRO A 9 6.26 -4.44 -11.53
N ARG A 10 6.92 -5.44 -10.93
CA ARG A 10 6.27 -6.31 -9.96
C ARG A 10 6.06 -5.48 -8.71
N PRO A 11 4.81 -5.20 -8.30
CA PRO A 11 4.56 -4.41 -7.11
C PRO A 11 5.22 -5.09 -5.92
N ASP A 12 5.87 -4.30 -5.06
CA ASP A 12 6.53 -4.83 -3.86
C ASP A 12 5.51 -5.57 -2.98
N PRO A 13 5.61 -6.90 -2.86
CA PRO A 13 4.63 -7.70 -2.14
C PRO A 13 4.63 -7.39 -0.64
N GLU A 14 5.75 -6.95 -0.05
CA GLU A 14 5.81 -6.56 1.36
C GLU A 14 5.09 -5.25 1.60
N ALA A 15 5.31 -4.25 0.73
CA ALA A 15 4.64 -2.97 0.81
C ALA A 15 3.12 -3.12 0.60
N ALA A 16 2.70 -4.00 -0.31
CA ALA A 16 1.30 -4.35 -0.53
C ALA A 16 0.67 -5.02 0.71
N ARG A 17 1.36 -5.98 1.33
CA ARG A 17 0.92 -6.62 2.58
C ARG A 17 0.77 -5.61 3.72
N ARG A 18 1.77 -4.73 3.91
CA ARG A 18 1.70 -3.65 4.92
C ARG A 18 0.52 -2.72 4.68
N ALA A 19 0.26 -2.33 3.43
CA ALA A 19 -0.89 -1.49 3.09
C ALA A 19 -2.23 -2.17 3.47
N ALA A 20 -2.39 -3.47 3.16
CA ALA A 20 -3.58 -4.23 3.54
C ALA A 20 -3.76 -4.31 5.06
N GLN A 21 -2.66 -4.54 5.80
CA GLN A 21 -2.68 -4.62 7.26
C GLN A 21 -3.07 -3.27 7.90
N LEU A 22 -2.55 -2.15 7.38
CA LEU A 22 -2.90 -0.81 7.85
C LEU A 22 -4.37 -0.46 7.59
N LEU A 23 -4.94 -0.91 6.47
CA LEU A 23 -6.37 -0.73 6.17
C LEU A 23 -7.26 -1.57 7.09
N HIS A 24 -6.85 -2.79 7.40
CA HIS A 24 -7.55 -3.65 8.37
C HIS A 24 -7.52 -3.03 9.78
N GLU A 25 -6.38 -2.50 10.22
CA GLU A 25 -6.31 -1.77 11.49
C GLU A 25 -7.14 -0.47 11.45
N MET A 26 -7.23 0.18 10.28
CA MET A 26 -8.05 1.37 10.09
C MET A 26 -9.55 1.07 10.21
N SER A 27 -10.02 -0.12 9.80
CA SER A 27 -11.43 -0.51 9.92
C SER A 27 -11.86 -0.72 11.37
N LYS A 28 -10.92 -1.07 12.26
CA LYS A 28 -11.14 -1.17 13.71
C LYS A 28 -11.06 0.17 14.42
N ALA A 29 -10.51 1.20 13.78
CA ALA A 29 -10.30 2.50 14.40
C ALA A 29 -11.57 3.38 14.31
N PRO A 30 -11.95 4.11 15.39
CA PRO A 30 -13.11 4.99 15.37
C PRO A 30 -13.01 6.07 14.29
N VAL A 31 -14.13 6.38 13.65
CA VAL A 31 -14.24 7.47 12.67
C VAL A 31 -13.87 8.80 13.36
N GLY A 32 -13.07 9.62 12.67
CA GLY A 32 -12.58 10.90 13.22
C GLY A 32 -11.38 10.80 14.18
N SER A 33 -11.01 9.60 14.65
CA SER A 33 -9.87 9.43 15.56
C SER A 33 -8.52 9.82 14.92
N LYS A 34 -7.60 10.33 15.75
CA LYS A 34 -6.20 10.59 15.33
C LYS A 34 -5.54 9.31 14.79
N LYS A 35 -5.80 8.16 15.42
CA LYS A 35 -5.31 6.84 14.99
C LYS A 35 -5.76 6.50 13.57
N ARG A 36 -7.05 6.70 13.24
CA ARG A 36 -7.58 6.44 11.89
C ARG A 36 -6.93 7.33 10.82
N ARG A 37 -6.73 8.63 11.12
CA ARG A 37 -6.01 9.56 10.21
C ARG A 37 -4.55 9.14 9.99
N PHE A 38 -3.88 8.68 11.05
CA PHE A 38 -2.52 8.16 10.95
C PHE A 38 -2.45 6.90 10.07
N LEU A 39 -3.30 5.91 10.34
CA LEU A 39 -3.34 4.65 9.58
C LEU A 39 -3.65 4.88 8.10
N ARG A 40 -4.54 5.83 7.77
CA ARG A 40 -4.80 6.23 6.39
C ARG A 40 -3.54 6.75 5.70
N ARG A 41 -2.83 7.71 6.30
CA ARG A 41 -1.58 8.27 5.75
C ARG A 41 -0.49 7.19 5.60
N ALA A 42 -0.40 6.29 6.57
CA ALA A 42 0.54 5.17 6.51
C ALA A 42 0.22 4.20 5.37
N ALA A 43 -1.06 3.85 5.19
CA ALA A 43 -1.50 2.97 4.11
C ALA A 43 -1.27 3.61 2.73
N GLU A 44 -1.51 4.90 2.58
CA GLU A 44 -1.22 5.67 1.36
C GLU A 44 0.28 5.66 1.04
N ARG A 45 1.16 5.87 2.03
CA ARG A 45 2.62 5.76 1.85
C ARG A 45 3.05 4.35 1.46
N ALA A 46 2.51 3.33 2.09
CA ALA A 46 2.82 1.93 1.76
C ALA A 46 2.39 1.58 0.32
N ARG A 47 1.21 2.06 -0.12
CA ARG A 47 0.74 1.91 -1.51
C ARG A 47 1.63 2.66 -2.51
N ALA A 48 2.07 3.88 -2.18
CA ALA A 48 2.97 4.64 -3.04
C ALA A 48 4.30 3.92 -3.24
N ARG A 49 4.87 3.34 -2.17
CA ARG A 49 6.08 2.49 -2.26
C ARG A 49 5.84 1.22 -3.09
N ALA A 50 4.70 0.56 -2.90
CA ALA A 50 4.34 -0.64 -3.67
C ALA A 50 4.24 -0.38 -5.19
N ARG A 51 4.10 0.88 -5.62
CA ARG A 51 3.99 1.29 -7.03
C ARG A 51 5.29 1.86 -7.62
N GLN A 52 6.27 2.21 -6.79
CA GLN A 52 7.54 2.83 -7.22
C GLN A 52 8.62 1.79 -7.59
N LEU A 53 8.39 0.52 -7.29
CA LEU A 53 9.19 -0.62 -7.75
C LEU A 53 8.52 -1.27 -8.97
#